data_AF-A0A5N4E7B8-F1
#
_entry.id   AF-A0A5N4E7B8-F1
#
_cell.length_a   1.000
_cell.length_b   1.000
_cell.length_c   1.000
_cell.angle_alpha   90.00
_cell.angle_beta   90.00
_cell.angle_gamma   90.00
#
_symmetry.space_group_name_H-M   'P 1'
#
loop_
_entity.id
_entity.type
_entity.pdbx_description
1 polymer ?
#
loop_
_entity_poly.entity_id
_entity_poly.type
_entity_poly.pdbx_seq_one_letter_code
_entity_poly.pdbx_strand_id
1 'polypeptide(L)'
;MGQSERQTDTLWKQSVYPPIWLKYAFCSLSFPSLFEEEIMSYVPPHALLHPSYCQSPRGSPVSSPQNSPGTQRANARAPAPYKRDFEAKLRNFYRKLETKGYGQGPGKLKLIIRRDHLLEDAFNQIMGYSRKDLQRNKLYVTFVGEEG
;
A
#
# COMPACT_ATOMS: atom_id res chain seq x y z
N MET A 1 -22.70 -50.77 -2.10
CA MET A 1 -22.27 -49.98 -3.26
C MET A 1 -22.10 -48.54 -2.81
N GLY A 2 -20.87 -48.01 -2.71
CA GLY A 2 -20.69 -46.65 -2.18
C GLY A 2 -19.24 -46.15 -2.15
N GLN A 3 -18.43 -46.57 -3.12
CA GLN A 3 -17.02 -46.17 -3.20
C GLN A 3 -16.62 -45.47 -4.50
N SER A 4 -17.57 -45.16 -5.40
CA SER A 4 -17.24 -44.65 -6.74
C SER A 4 -17.27 -43.12 -6.90
N GLU A 5 -17.82 -42.35 -5.97
CA GLU A 5 -18.01 -40.89 -6.16
C GLU A 5 -16.85 -40.01 -5.66
N ARG A 6 -15.87 -40.55 -4.92
CA ARG A 6 -14.77 -39.72 -4.38
C ARG A 6 -13.65 -39.40 -5.39
N GLN A 7 -13.65 -40.04 -6.55
CA GLN A 7 -12.54 -39.93 -7.51
C GLN A 7 -12.71 -38.77 -8.50
N THR A 8 -13.95 -38.34 -8.76
CA THR A 8 -14.24 -37.22 -9.67
C THR A 8 -13.99 -35.87 -9.00
N ASP A 9 -14.26 -35.73 -7.71
CA ASP A 9 -14.02 -34.49 -6.94
C ASP A 9 -12.54 -34.10 -6.84
N THR A 10 -11.64 -35.09 -6.83
CA THR A 10 -10.19 -34.85 -6.79
C THR A 10 -9.66 -34.36 -8.14
N LEU A 11 -10.18 -34.89 -9.25
CA LEU A 11 -9.85 -34.47 -10.60
C LEU A 11 -10.30 -33.04 -10.91
N TRP A 12 -11.47 -32.60 -10.41
CA TRP A 12 -11.91 -31.22 -10.56
C TRP A 12 -11.06 -30.24 -9.74
N LYS A 13 -10.66 -30.60 -8.52
CA LYS A 13 -9.74 -29.78 -7.72
C LYS A 13 -8.40 -29.56 -8.42
N GLN A 14 -7.88 -30.57 -9.13
CA GLN A 14 -6.63 -30.46 -9.89
C GLN A 14 -6.72 -29.53 -11.12
N SER A 15 -7.91 -29.43 -11.74
CA SER A 15 -8.14 -28.59 -12.93
C SER A 15 -8.45 -27.13 -12.56
N VAL A 16 -9.14 -26.91 -11.43
CA VAL A 16 -9.52 -25.57 -10.96
C VAL A 16 -8.39 -24.88 -10.19
N TYR A 17 -7.51 -25.64 -9.55
CA TYR A 17 -6.34 -25.11 -8.85
C TYR A 17 -5.06 -25.47 -9.63
N PRO A 18 -4.45 -24.51 -10.36
CA PRO A 18 -3.17 -24.76 -11.00
C PRO A 18 -2.14 -25.22 -9.94
N PRO A 19 -1.14 -26.03 -10.33
CA PRO A 19 -0.11 -26.52 -9.43
C PRO A 19 0.42 -25.37 -8.57
N ILE A 20 0.61 -25.60 -7.27
CA ILE A 20 0.99 -24.55 -6.33
C ILE A 20 2.27 -23.83 -6.82
N TRP A 21 3.18 -24.54 -7.49
CA TRP A 21 4.35 -24.01 -8.19
C TRP A 21 4.05 -22.94 -9.26
N LEU A 22 2.96 -23.07 -10.01
CA LEU A 22 2.50 -22.05 -10.96
C LEU A 22 1.99 -20.79 -10.23
N LYS A 23 1.38 -20.95 -9.05
CA LYS A 23 1.01 -19.81 -8.19
C LYS A 23 2.22 -19.15 -7.54
N TYR A 24 3.22 -19.93 -7.10
CA TYR A 24 4.51 -19.42 -6.62
C TYR A 24 5.24 -18.65 -7.73
N ALA A 25 5.27 -19.17 -8.97
CA ALA A 25 5.87 -18.48 -10.10
C ALA A 25 5.12 -17.19 -10.44
N PHE A 26 3.79 -17.20 -10.45
CA PHE A 26 2.98 -16.01 -10.71
C PHE A 26 3.10 -14.95 -9.60
N CYS A 27 3.17 -15.39 -8.33
CA CYS A 27 3.42 -14.50 -7.20
C CYS A 27 4.85 -13.94 -7.27
N SER A 28 5.87 -14.76 -7.54
CA SER A 28 7.25 -14.31 -7.71
C SER A 28 7.43 -13.33 -8.88
N LEU A 29 6.58 -13.41 -9.91
CA LEU A 29 6.56 -12.45 -11.03
C LEU A 29 5.72 -11.19 -10.74
N SER A 30 4.67 -11.29 -9.91
CA SER A 30 3.80 -10.15 -9.56
C SER A 30 4.25 -9.37 -8.32
N PHE A 31 4.93 -10.01 -7.37
CA PHE A 31 5.36 -9.41 -6.10
C PHE A 31 6.41 -8.31 -6.31
N PRO A 32 7.40 -8.45 -7.23
CA PRO A 32 8.24 -7.35 -7.64
C PRO A 32 7.44 -6.26 -8.36
N SER A 33 6.53 -6.62 -9.27
CA SER A 33 5.73 -5.64 -10.04
C SER A 33 4.82 -4.77 -9.16
N LEU A 34 4.34 -5.28 -8.02
CA LEU A 34 3.50 -4.50 -7.09
C LEU A 34 4.25 -3.37 -6.37
N PHE A 35 5.58 -3.39 -6.34
CA PHE A 35 6.34 -2.51 -5.46
C PHE A 35 7.67 -1.99 -6.04
N GLU A 36 8.24 -2.62 -7.07
CA GLU A 36 9.46 -2.14 -7.74
C GLU A 36 9.23 -0.85 -8.52
N GLU A 37 8.10 -0.67 -9.23
CA GLU A 37 7.88 0.60 -9.94
C GLU A 37 7.79 1.78 -8.96
N GLU A 38 7.22 1.58 -7.77
CA GLU A 38 7.09 2.62 -6.74
C GLU A 38 8.38 2.81 -5.92
N ILE A 39 9.15 1.74 -5.66
CA ILE A 39 10.46 1.81 -4.98
C ILE A 39 11.57 2.32 -5.91
N MET A 40 11.67 1.83 -7.14
CA MET A 40 12.78 2.18 -8.06
C MET A 40 12.63 3.60 -8.62
N SER A 41 11.40 4.12 -8.74
CA SER A 41 11.15 5.52 -9.11
C SER A 41 11.23 6.49 -7.93
N TYR A 42 11.41 5.98 -6.70
CA TYR A 42 11.53 6.81 -5.51
C TYR A 42 12.85 7.59 -5.53
N VAL A 43 12.77 8.86 -5.89
CA VAL A 43 13.85 9.84 -5.70
C VAL A 43 13.63 10.52 -4.34
N PRO A 44 14.52 10.33 -3.36
CA PRO A 44 14.39 10.98 -2.06
C PRO A 44 14.39 12.51 -2.21
N PRO A 45 13.47 13.26 -1.55
CA PRO A 45 13.37 14.72 -1.70
C PRO A 45 14.64 15.50 -1.33
N HIS A 46 15.58 14.88 -0.60
CA HIS A 46 16.87 15.47 -0.25
C HIS A 46 17.92 15.32 -1.35
N ALA A 47 17.78 14.36 -2.27
CA ALA A 47 18.69 14.21 -3.41
C ALA A 47 18.51 15.33 -4.47
N LEU A 48 17.38 16.06 -4.42
CA LEU A 48 17.13 17.27 -5.23
C LEU A 48 17.59 18.56 -4.53
N LEU A 49 18.10 18.46 -3.30
CA LEU A 49 18.50 19.60 -2.49
C LEU A 49 19.96 19.44 -2.08
N HIS A 50 20.89 19.71 -2.99
CA HIS A 50 22.24 20.20 -2.69
C HIS A 50 22.95 20.54 -4.02
N PRO A 51 23.99 21.39 -4.04
CA PRO A 51 24.07 22.74 -3.49
C PRO A 51 24.75 23.69 -4.51
N SER A 52 24.14 24.82 -4.89
CA SER A 52 24.88 25.89 -5.58
C SER A 52 25.75 26.63 -4.57
N TYR A 53 26.88 26.02 -4.21
CA TYR A 53 28.02 26.75 -3.65
C TYR A 53 28.56 27.67 -4.75
N CYS A 54 28.52 28.99 -4.48
CA CYS A 54 29.41 30.06 -4.96
C CYS A 54 28.59 31.33 -5.27
N GLN A 55 28.61 32.31 -4.35
CA GLN A 55 28.96 33.70 -4.67
C GLN A 55 29.12 34.53 -3.39
N SER A 56 30.18 35.33 -3.40
CA SER A 56 30.92 35.91 -2.28
C SER A 56 30.20 37.03 -1.49
N PRO A 57 30.67 37.36 -0.27
CA PRO A 57 30.21 38.51 0.51
C PRO A 57 31.02 39.76 0.17
N ARG A 58 30.45 40.76 -0.54
CA ARG A 58 31.09 42.08 -0.62
C ARG A 58 30.16 43.21 -1.08
N GLY A 59 29.99 44.21 -0.21
CA GLY A 59 29.65 45.63 -0.48
C GLY A 59 28.23 45.91 -1.00
N SER A 60 27.33 46.59 -0.30
CA SER A 60 27.44 48.01 0.10
C SER A 60 26.12 48.45 0.77
N PRO A 61 26.11 49.44 1.70
CA PRO A 61 24.88 50.06 2.20
C PRO A 61 24.58 51.32 1.38
N VAL A 62 23.45 51.36 0.69
CA VAL A 62 22.94 52.61 0.11
C VAL A 62 21.45 52.74 0.44
N SER A 63 21.18 53.70 1.31
CA SER A 63 19.86 54.27 1.54
C SER A 63 19.35 54.99 0.29
N SER A 64 18.06 54.88 0.02
CA SER A 64 17.30 55.94 -0.67
C SER A 64 15.84 55.94 -0.18
N PRO A 65 15.22 57.12 0.02
CA PRO A 65 13.94 57.28 0.70
C PRO A 65 12.74 57.33 -0.28
N GLN A 66 11.55 57.40 0.32
CA GLN A 66 10.38 58.15 -0.18
C GLN A 66 9.26 57.37 -0.92
N ASN A 67 8.23 57.05 -0.12
CA ASN A 67 6.79 57.23 -0.34
C ASN A 67 6.12 56.63 -1.60
N SER A 68 5.22 55.65 -1.39
CA SER A 68 4.13 55.31 -2.30
C SER A 68 2.88 54.92 -1.50
N PRO A 69 1.67 55.40 -1.85
CA PRO A 69 0.46 55.18 -1.07
C PRO A 69 -0.17 53.82 -1.35
N GLY A 70 -0.57 53.13 -0.28
CA GLY A 70 -1.68 52.19 -0.25
C GLY A 70 -1.73 51.11 -1.33
N THR A 71 -0.97 50.04 -1.18
CA THR A 71 -1.45 48.71 -1.59
C THR A 71 -1.62 47.90 -0.32
N GLN A 72 -2.87 47.58 0.03
CA GLN A 72 -3.13 46.46 0.91
C GLN A 72 -2.40 45.27 0.28
N ARG A 73 -1.26 44.89 0.87
CA ARG A 73 -0.80 43.51 0.81
C ARG A 73 -1.89 42.71 1.50
N ALA A 74 -2.97 42.44 0.76
CA ALA A 74 -3.82 41.32 1.03
C ALA A 74 -2.84 40.19 1.29
N ASN A 75 -2.93 39.61 2.48
CA ASN A 75 -2.24 38.39 2.82
C ASN A 75 -2.79 37.30 1.90
N ALA A 76 -2.47 37.35 0.61
CA ALA A 76 -2.46 36.24 -0.31
C ALA A 76 -1.24 35.39 0.06
N ARG A 77 -1.19 34.98 1.33
CA ARG A 77 -0.47 33.79 1.71
C ARG A 77 -1.28 32.69 1.07
N ALA A 78 -0.90 32.32 -0.15
CA ALA A 78 -1.31 31.06 -0.75
C ALA A 78 -1.29 30.02 0.38
N PRO A 79 -2.37 29.23 0.57
CA PRO A 79 -2.52 28.34 1.70
C PRO A 79 -1.18 27.64 1.90
N ALA A 80 -0.58 27.90 3.07
CA ALA A 80 0.83 27.62 3.33
C ALA A 80 1.14 26.24 2.73
N PRO A 81 2.14 26.12 1.83
CA PRO A 81 2.35 24.95 1.01
C PRO A 81 2.24 23.77 1.93
N TYR A 82 1.16 22.99 1.74
CA TYR A 82 0.66 22.02 2.71
C TYR A 82 1.89 21.48 3.40
N LYS A 83 2.04 21.78 4.70
CA LYS A 83 3.09 21.10 5.46
C LYS A 83 2.91 19.63 5.14
N ARG A 84 3.98 18.84 5.19
CA ARG A 84 3.88 17.40 4.93
C ARG A 84 2.97 16.80 6.01
N ASP A 85 1.67 16.93 5.80
CA ASP A 85 0.60 16.74 6.77
C ASP A 85 0.31 15.27 6.63
N PHE A 86 1.17 14.49 7.28
CA PHE A 86 1.08 13.05 7.33
C PHE A 86 -0.35 12.63 7.71
N GLU A 87 -0.97 13.35 8.63
CA GLU A 87 -2.36 13.11 9.04
C GLU A 87 -3.36 13.32 7.89
N ALA A 88 -3.20 14.36 7.05
CA ALA A 88 -4.04 14.56 5.88
C ALA A 88 -3.84 13.43 4.85
N LYS A 89 -2.60 12.96 4.67
CA LYS A 89 -2.30 11.79 3.83
C LYS A 89 -2.94 10.52 4.37
N LEU A 90 -2.85 10.28 5.68
CA LEU A 90 -3.45 9.13 6.36
C LEU A 90 -4.97 9.11 6.20
N ARG A 91 -5.63 10.26 6.40
CA ARG A 91 -7.08 10.41 6.18
C ARG A 91 -7.46 10.13 4.73
N ASN A 92 -6.69 10.64 3.77
CA ASN A 92 -6.90 10.37 2.35
C ASN A 92 -6.70 8.89 2.00
N PHE A 93 -5.72 8.22 2.63
CA PHE A 93 -5.47 6.80 2.45
C PHE A 93 -6.65 5.95 2.94
N TYR A 94 -7.12 6.15 4.18
CA TYR A 94 -8.28 5.43 4.69
C TYR A 94 -9.56 5.69 3.86
N ARG A 95 -9.79 6.93 3.42
CA ARG A 95 -10.91 7.24 2.53
C ARG A 95 -10.82 6.49 1.20
N LYS A 96 -9.62 6.36 0.62
CA LYS A 96 -9.40 5.57 -0.60
C LYS A 96 -9.67 4.09 -0.37
N LEU A 97 -9.23 3.53 0.76
CA LEU A 97 -9.51 2.14 1.11
C LEU A 97 -11.02 1.89 1.24
N GLU A 98 -11.74 2.77 1.92
CA GLU A 98 -13.20 2.68 2.08
C GLU A 98 -13.93 2.81 0.74
N THR A 99 -13.54 3.78 -0.09
CA THR A 99 -14.12 3.96 -1.44
C THR A 99 -13.89 2.73 -2.33
N LYS A 100 -12.77 2.04 -2.15
CA LYS A 100 -12.46 0.77 -2.83
C LYS A 100 -13.11 -0.43 -2.13
N GLY A 101 -13.85 -0.24 -1.04
CA GLY A 101 -14.59 -1.28 -0.34
C GLY A 101 -13.73 -2.26 0.46
N TYR A 102 -12.51 -1.85 0.86
CA TYR A 102 -11.62 -2.73 1.63
C TYR A 102 -12.18 -3.02 3.03
N GLY A 103 -12.39 -4.29 3.37
CA GLY A 103 -12.90 -4.72 4.68
C GLY A 103 -14.33 -4.27 5.03
N GLN A 104 -15.09 -3.79 4.02
CA GLN A 104 -16.46 -3.28 4.17
C GLN A 104 -17.54 -4.33 3.82
N GLY A 105 -17.14 -5.51 3.36
CA GLY A 105 -18.05 -6.62 3.07
C GLY A 105 -18.65 -7.22 4.34
N PRO A 106 -19.83 -7.85 4.24
CA PRO A 106 -20.45 -8.54 5.38
C PRO A 106 -19.69 -9.82 5.78
N GLY A 107 -18.77 -10.30 4.94
CA GLY A 107 -18.03 -11.55 5.13
C GLY A 107 -16.80 -11.40 6.02
N LYS A 108 -16.42 -12.53 6.63
CA LYS A 108 -15.17 -12.73 7.36
C LYS A 108 -14.30 -13.71 6.60
N LEU A 109 -13.03 -13.36 6.40
CA LEU A 109 -12.02 -14.21 5.78
C LEU A 109 -11.10 -14.73 6.88
N LYS A 110 -11.25 -16.01 7.24
CA LYS A 110 -10.53 -16.64 8.36
C LYS A 110 -9.31 -17.40 7.85
N LEU A 111 -8.12 -16.96 8.25
CA LEU A 111 -6.87 -17.69 8.07
C LEU A 111 -6.63 -18.58 9.28
N ILE A 112 -6.48 -19.89 9.07
CA ILE A 112 -6.17 -20.87 10.12
C ILE A 112 -4.73 -21.32 9.93
N ILE A 113 -3.82 -20.89 10.80
CA ILE A 113 -2.37 -21.04 10.57
C ILE A 113 -1.72 -21.78 11.74
N ARG A 114 -0.76 -22.66 11.46
CA ARG A 114 0.10 -23.27 12.49
C ARG A 114 1.37 -22.44 12.70
N ARG A 115 1.88 -22.35 13.93
CA ARG A 115 3.07 -21.51 14.25
C ARG A 115 4.33 -22.00 13.55
N ASP A 116 4.53 -23.31 13.56
CA ASP A 116 5.64 -24.02 12.94
C ASP A 116 5.62 -23.93 11.40
N HIS A 117 4.44 -23.70 10.80
CA HIS A 117 4.26 -23.58 9.35
C HIS A 117 3.65 -22.22 8.93
N LEU A 118 3.98 -21.14 9.64
CA LEU A 118 3.36 -19.82 9.46
C LEU A 118 3.34 -19.36 8.01
N LEU A 119 4.50 -19.41 7.35
CA LEU A 119 4.68 -18.89 5.99
C LEU A 119 3.88 -19.71 4.97
N GLU A 120 4.01 -21.03 5.02
CA GLU A 120 3.38 -21.95 4.09
C GLU A 120 1.85 -21.90 4.19
N ASP A 121 1.31 -21.99 5.42
CA ASP A 121 -0.13 -21.98 5.66
C ASP A 121 -0.76 -20.61 5.30
N ALA A 122 -0.09 -19.50 5.61
CA ALA A 122 -0.55 -18.16 5.24
C ALA A 122 -0.53 -17.97 3.72
N PHE A 123 0.56 -18.35 3.06
CA PHE A 123 0.71 -18.22 1.61
C PHE A 123 -0.35 -19.04 0.88
N ASN A 124 -0.48 -20.32 1.21
CA ASN A 124 -1.44 -21.21 0.55
C ASN A 124 -2.88 -20.70 0.68
N GLN A 125 -3.25 -20.16 1.85
CA GLN A 125 -4.57 -19.59 2.05
C GLN A 125 -4.78 -18.28 1.30
N ILE A 126 -3.87 -17.31 1.41
CA ILE A 126 -3.99 -16.02 0.71
C ILE A 126 -4.07 -16.24 -0.80
N MET A 127 -3.22 -17.11 -1.35
CA MET A 127 -3.22 -17.44 -2.78
C MET A 127 -4.40 -18.33 -3.21
N GLY A 128 -5.10 -18.93 -2.25
CA GLY A 128 -6.33 -19.69 -2.47
C GLY A 128 -7.58 -18.80 -2.59
N TYR A 129 -7.58 -17.61 -1.99
CA TYR A 129 -8.72 -16.70 -2.02
C TYR A 129 -8.78 -15.85 -3.31
N SER A 130 -10.00 -15.44 -3.67
CA SER A 130 -10.18 -14.50 -4.77
C SER A 130 -9.77 -13.08 -4.36
N ARG A 131 -9.32 -12.27 -5.33
CA ARG A 131 -9.03 -10.85 -5.11
C ARG A 131 -10.23 -10.11 -4.50
N LYS A 132 -11.45 -10.46 -4.91
CA LYS A 132 -12.68 -9.84 -4.41
C LYS A 132 -12.90 -10.16 -2.93
N ASP A 133 -12.63 -11.39 -2.51
CA ASP A 133 -12.79 -11.81 -1.12
C ASP A 133 -11.73 -11.18 -0.23
N LEU A 134 -10.46 -11.16 -0.67
CA LEU A 134 -9.38 -10.48 0.04
C LEU A 134 -9.61 -8.97 0.17
N GLN A 135 -10.21 -8.36 -0.85
CA GLN A 135 -10.55 -6.94 -0.83
C GLN A 135 -11.72 -6.68 0.12
N ARG A 136 -12.85 -7.38 -0.04
CA ARG A 136 -14.08 -6.98 0.65
C ARG A 136 -14.19 -7.49 2.08
N ASN A 137 -13.69 -8.69 2.39
CA ASN A 137 -13.97 -9.33 3.67
C ASN A 137 -12.99 -8.87 4.75
N LYS A 138 -13.45 -8.88 6.01
CA LYS A 138 -12.57 -8.61 7.16
C LYS A 138 -11.68 -9.83 7.42
N LEU A 139 -10.38 -9.60 7.55
CA LEU A 139 -9.41 -10.64 7.83
C LEU A 139 -9.47 -11.05 9.31
N TYR A 140 -9.52 -12.35 9.57
CA TYR A 140 -9.40 -12.95 10.90
C TYR A 140 -8.29 -13.99 10.84
N VAL A 141 -7.40 -14.00 11.81
CA VAL A 141 -6.33 -14.98 11.89
C VAL A 141 -6.54 -15.79 13.15
N THR A 142 -6.47 -17.11 13.04
CA THR A 142 -6.56 -18.04 14.16
C THR A 142 -5.40 -18.99 14.08
N PHE A 143 -4.69 -19.15 15.20
CA PHE A 143 -3.65 -20.15 15.31
C PHE A 143 -4.27 -21.49 15.71
N VAL A 144 -3.83 -22.56 15.06
CA VAL A 144 -4.36 -23.90 15.34
C VAL A 144 -4.08 -24.28 16.80
N GLY A 145 -5.13 -24.63 17.54
CA GLY A 145 -5.04 -25.01 18.95
C GLY A 145 -4.89 -23.84 19.93
N GLU A 146 -4.97 -22.59 19.45
CA GLU A 146 -4.93 -21.39 20.29
C GLU A 146 -6.32 -20.72 20.31
N GLU A 147 -6.75 -20.28 21.49
CA GLU A 147 -7.97 -19.49 21.69
C GLU A 147 -7.60 -17.99 21.61
N GLY A 148 -8.24 -17.24 20.70
CA GLY A 148 -7.97 -15.80 20.49
C GLY A 148 -8.66 -15.22 19.27
#